data_AF-A0A2V8WGM5-F1
#
_entry.id   AF-A0A2V8WGM5-F1
#
_cell.length_a   1.000
_cell.length_b   1.000
_cell.length_c   1.000
_cell.angle_alpha   90.00
_cell.angle_beta   90.00
_cell.angle_gamma   90.00
#
_symmetry.space_group_name_H-M   'P 1'
#
loop_
_entity.id
_entity.type
_entity.pdbx_description
1 polymer ?
#
loop_
_entity_poly.entity_id
_entity_poly.type
_entity_poly.pdbx_seq_one_letter_code
_entity_poly.pdbx_strand_id
1 'polypeptide(L)'
;ENKTMPVYALTVASGGPKLQKSAIAEKDCTFDTDPEACHNFVGGLGHPLNAKAIDMDDLVHYIGNWTDLPVVNRTALSGLFTVNTEGWAPMRLPPPPPNATPAVNPFAGLPTIFAVLSKLGLELKRQEDILPVYNVERIERPAAN
;
A
#
# COMPACT_ATOMS: atom_id res chain seq x y z
N GLU A 1 -9.38 16.05 13.71
CA GLU A 1 -10.58 15.51 14.40
C GLU A 1 -10.56 13.99 14.28
N ASN A 2 -11.09 13.23 15.25
CA ASN A 2 -11.19 11.78 15.11
C ASN A 2 -12.57 11.40 14.56
N LYS A 3 -12.61 10.48 13.60
CA LYS A 3 -13.86 10.05 12.97
C LYS A 3 -13.94 8.53 12.86
N THR A 4 -15.08 7.97 13.26
CA THR A 4 -15.41 6.56 13.00
C THR A 4 -15.70 6.36 11.52
N MET A 5 -15.01 5.41 10.89
CA MET A 5 -15.22 5.09 9.48
C MET A 5 -14.86 3.64 9.15
N PRO A 6 -15.38 3.09 8.03
CA PRO A 6 -14.94 1.79 7.54
C PRO A 6 -13.50 1.85 7.02
N VAL A 7 -12.70 0.86 7.40
CA VAL A 7 -11.31 0.68 7.01
C VAL A 7 -11.06 -0.78 6.60
N TYR A 8 -9.93 -1.05 5.96
CA TYR A 8 -9.35 -2.40 5.95
C TYR A 8 -8.25 -2.49 6.99
N ALA A 9 -8.35 -3.46 7.90
CA ALA A 9 -7.23 -3.84 8.75
C ALA A 9 -6.37 -4.89 8.06
N LEU A 10 -5.08 -4.58 7.88
CA LEU A 10 -4.08 -5.56 7.49
C LEU A 10 -3.68 -6.37 8.73
N THR A 11 -3.91 -7.67 8.69
CA THR A 11 -3.63 -8.60 9.79
C THR A 11 -2.83 -9.81 9.31
N VAL A 12 -2.19 -10.50 10.25
CA VAL A 12 -1.58 -11.80 9.97
C VAL A 12 -2.69 -12.84 9.82
N ALA A 13 -2.68 -13.56 8.71
CA ALA A 13 -3.67 -14.62 8.46
C ALA A 13 -3.47 -15.79 9.44
N SER A 14 -4.49 -16.65 9.60
CA SER A 14 -4.46 -17.78 10.53
C SER A 14 -3.28 -18.75 10.33
N GLY A 15 -2.74 -18.83 9.10
CA GLY A 15 -1.56 -19.63 8.77
C GLY A 15 -0.21 -19.02 9.17
N GLY A 16 -0.21 -17.84 9.80
CA GLY A 16 1.00 -17.10 10.16
C GLY A 16 1.63 -16.33 8.99
N PRO A 17 2.59 -15.45 9.28
CA PRO A 17 3.23 -14.63 8.25
C PRO A 17 4.20 -15.48 7.42
N LYS A 18 4.18 -15.30 6.11
CA LYS A 18 5.09 -15.95 5.15
C LYS A 18 6.06 -14.95 4.51
N LEU A 19 6.29 -13.83 5.19
CA LEU A 19 7.17 -12.76 4.75
C LEU A 19 8.63 -13.14 4.94
N GLN A 20 9.45 -12.81 3.95
CA GLN A 20 10.90 -12.91 4.07
C GLN A 20 11.44 -11.68 4.79
N LYS A 21 12.26 -11.88 5.82
CA LYS A 21 13.00 -10.77 6.45
C LYS A 21 13.97 -10.16 5.45
N SER A 22 14.10 -8.83 5.48
CA SER A 22 15.07 -8.14 4.65
C SER A 22 16.50 -8.53 5.02
N ALA A 23 17.37 -8.58 4.01
CA ALA A 23 18.82 -8.68 4.21
C ALA A 23 19.45 -7.33 4.60
N ILE A 24 18.71 -6.23 4.43
CA ILE A 24 19.14 -4.88 4.78
C ILE A 24 18.59 -4.59 6.18
N ALA A 25 19.48 -4.19 7.10
CA ALA A 25 19.05 -3.70 8.40
C ALA A 25 18.71 -2.21 8.31
N GLU A 26 17.81 -1.74 9.18
CA GLU A 26 17.37 -0.34 9.26
C GLU A 26 18.54 0.66 9.24
N LYS A 27 19.60 0.37 10.02
CA LYS A 27 20.79 1.23 10.12
C LYS A 27 21.59 1.36 8.81
N ASP A 28 21.40 0.42 7.90
CA ASP A 28 22.08 0.35 6.61
C ASP A 28 21.17 0.87 5.47
N CYS A 29 19.94 1.29 5.79
CA CYS A 29 19.06 1.95 4.85
C CYS A 29 19.58 3.33 4.49
N THR A 30 19.80 3.55 3.20
CA THR A 30 20.13 4.85 2.64
C THR A 30 18.87 5.47 2.06
N PHE A 31 18.51 6.65 2.53
CA PHE A 31 17.40 7.42 1.97
C PHE A 31 17.92 8.22 0.77
N ASP A 32 17.82 7.63 -0.41
CA ASP A 32 18.16 8.27 -1.68
C ASP A 32 17.00 8.14 -2.68
N THR A 33 17.24 8.55 -3.92
CA THR A 33 16.25 8.49 -5.00
C THR A 33 16.34 7.21 -5.82
N ASP A 34 17.09 6.19 -5.37
CA ASP A 34 17.16 4.91 -6.07
C ASP A 34 15.78 4.23 -6.03
N PRO A 35 15.22 3.79 -7.16
CA PRO A 35 13.99 3.00 -7.19
C PRO A 35 14.04 1.73 -6.33
N GLU A 36 15.22 1.19 -6.04
CA GLU A 36 15.44 0.03 -5.18
C GLU A 36 15.81 0.38 -3.72
N ALA A 37 15.72 1.65 -3.33
CA ALA A 37 15.98 2.12 -1.98
C ALA A 37 15.05 1.47 -0.93
N CYS A 38 15.43 1.60 0.34
CA CYS A 38 14.56 1.21 1.45
C CYS A 38 13.26 2.03 1.45
N HIS A 39 12.22 1.46 2.03
CA HIS A 39 10.89 2.06 2.17
C HIS A 39 10.26 2.47 0.82
N ASN A 40 10.70 1.85 -0.28
CA ASN A 40 10.19 2.12 -1.61
C ASN A 40 9.69 0.84 -2.29
N PHE A 41 8.65 1.01 -3.11
CA PHE A 41 8.09 -0.04 -3.95
C PHE A 41 8.41 0.24 -5.41
N VAL A 42 8.97 -0.75 -6.10
CA VAL A 42 9.20 -0.68 -7.53
C VAL A 42 7.86 -0.79 -8.27
N GLY A 43 7.49 0.26 -8.98
CA GLY A 43 6.24 0.34 -9.73
C GLY A 43 6.17 -0.63 -10.92
N GLY A 44 4.95 -1.00 -11.31
CA GLY A 44 4.67 -1.87 -12.44
C GLY A 44 3.16 -1.97 -12.72
N LEU A 45 2.78 -2.67 -13.79
CA LEU A 45 1.37 -2.93 -14.11
C LEU A 45 0.72 -3.73 -12.98
N GLY A 46 -0.43 -3.25 -12.49
CA GLY A 46 -1.11 -3.87 -11.35
C GLY A 46 -0.40 -3.65 -10.01
N HIS A 47 0.53 -2.68 -9.95
CA HIS A 47 1.11 -2.21 -8.69
C HIS A 47 1.79 -3.31 -7.85
N PRO A 48 2.57 -4.24 -8.41
CA PRO A 48 3.11 -5.38 -7.67
C PRO A 48 3.83 -4.98 -6.37
N LEU A 49 3.77 -5.82 -5.33
CA LEU A 49 4.49 -5.60 -4.08
C LEU A 49 5.95 -6.01 -4.26
N ASN A 50 6.75 -5.11 -4.84
CA ASN A 50 8.17 -5.32 -5.11
C ASN A 50 9.02 -4.36 -4.28
N ALA A 51 9.56 -4.83 -3.16
CA ALA A 51 10.38 -4.03 -2.28
C ALA A 51 11.41 -4.89 -1.54
N LYS A 52 12.62 -4.35 -1.30
CA LYS A 52 13.72 -5.08 -0.66
C LYS A 52 13.75 -4.90 0.85
N ALA A 53 13.30 -3.75 1.35
CA ALA A 53 13.40 -3.35 2.74
C ALA A 53 12.25 -2.40 3.08
N ILE A 54 11.10 -2.96 3.46
CA ILE A 54 9.92 -2.21 3.90
C ILE A 54 9.43 -2.72 5.24
N ASP A 55 8.78 -1.87 6.01
CA ASP A 55 8.00 -2.29 7.17
C ASP A 55 6.51 -2.50 6.81
N MET A 56 5.69 -2.81 7.80
CA MET A 56 4.25 -3.02 7.58
C MET A 56 3.48 -1.71 7.42
N ASP A 57 4.01 -0.59 7.89
CA ASP A 57 3.41 0.72 7.71
C ASP A 57 3.59 1.18 6.25
N ASP A 58 4.76 0.98 5.66
CA ASP A 58 5.00 1.17 4.23
C ASP A 58 4.00 0.37 3.39
N LEU A 59 3.78 -0.90 3.77
CA LEU A 59 2.88 -1.80 3.05
C LEU A 59 1.43 -1.32 3.08
N VAL A 60 0.92 -0.88 4.24
CA VAL A 60 -0.47 -0.37 4.32
C VAL A 60 -0.62 0.95 3.59
N HIS A 61 0.38 1.83 3.62
CA HIS A 61 0.36 3.07 2.85
C HIS A 61 0.33 2.80 1.34
N TYR A 62 1.18 1.88 0.86
CA TYR A 62 1.24 1.53 -0.55
C TYR A 62 -0.06 0.90 -1.06
N ILE A 63 -0.59 -0.09 -0.33
CA ILE A 63 -1.86 -0.75 -0.70
C ILE A 63 -3.04 0.23 -0.60
N GLY A 64 -3.02 1.12 0.40
CA GLY A 64 -4.08 2.11 0.63
C GLY A 64 -4.34 3.04 -0.56
N ASN A 65 -3.33 3.27 -1.41
CA ASN A 65 -3.47 4.05 -2.65
C ASN A 65 -4.35 3.34 -3.70
N TRP A 66 -4.51 2.02 -3.60
CA TRP A 66 -5.18 1.19 -4.61
C TRP A 66 -6.43 0.47 -4.09
N THR A 67 -6.77 0.64 -2.81
CA THR A 67 -8.01 0.15 -2.19
C THR A 67 -9.11 1.22 -2.20
N ASP A 68 -10.36 0.85 -1.93
CA ASP A 68 -11.51 1.76 -1.84
C ASP A 68 -11.69 2.39 -0.43
N LEU A 69 -11.04 1.82 0.58
CA LEU A 69 -11.01 2.29 1.96
C LEU A 69 -9.56 2.49 2.44
N PRO A 70 -9.33 3.35 3.45
CA PRO A 70 -8.04 3.41 4.13
C PRO A 70 -7.62 2.05 4.67
N VAL A 71 -6.32 1.78 4.68
CA VAL A 71 -5.75 0.55 5.22
C VAL A 71 -4.99 0.88 6.50
N VAL A 72 -5.22 0.10 7.55
CA VAL A 72 -4.58 0.26 8.86
C VAL A 72 -3.73 -0.95 9.20
N ASN A 73 -2.54 -0.73 9.74
CA ASN A 73 -1.65 -1.81 10.16
C ASN A 73 -2.11 -2.39 11.51
N ARG A 74 -2.46 -3.68 11.51
CA ARG A 74 -2.83 -4.47 12.70
C ARG A 74 -2.08 -5.81 12.71
N THR A 75 -0.92 -5.87 12.05
CA THR A 75 -0.15 -7.10 11.90
C THR A 75 0.66 -7.46 13.15
N ALA A 76 1.00 -6.47 13.98
CA ALA A 76 1.95 -6.59 15.09
C ALA A 76 3.34 -7.14 14.67
N LEU A 77 3.67 -7.06 13.38
CA LEU A 77 4.99 -7.44 12.86
C LEU A 77 5.91 -6.23 12.89
N SER A 78 7.14 -6.44 13.35
CA SER A 78 8.17 -5.42 13.42
C SER A 78 9.39 -5.82 12.60
N GLY A 79 10.11 -4.83 12.08
CA GLY A 79 11.32 -5.00 11.28
C GLY A 79 11.07 -4.88 9.78
N LEU A 80 12.14 -5.08 9.02
CA LEU A 80 12.12 -4.92 7.56
C LEU A 80 11.90 -6.26 6.85
N PHE A 81 11.15 -6.21 5.77
CA PHE A 81 10.78 -7.34 4.96
C PHE A 81 11.10 -7.10 3.49
N THR A 82 11.40 -8.19 2.79
CA THR A 82 11.47 -8.24 1.34
C THR A 82 10.16 -8.84 0.84
N VAL A 83 9.54 -8.19 -0.13
CA VAL A 83 8.33 -8.66 -0.80
C VAL A 83 8.54 -8.62 -2.32
N ASN A 84 8.02 -9.65 -2.99
CA ASN A 84 8.01 -9.73 -4.44
C ASN A 84 6.75 -10.50 -4.84
N THR A 85 5.82 -9.83 -5.53
CA THR A 85 4.55 -10.43 -5.93
C THR A 85 4.20 -10.07 -7.36
N GLU A 86 3.24 -10.80 -7.93
CA GLU A 86 2.52 -10.32 -9.10
C GLU A 86 1.70 -9.05 -8.80
N GLY A 87 1.30 -8.33 -9.84
CA GLY A 87 0.36 -7.22 -9.74
C GLY A 87 -1.07 -7.68 -9.49
N TRP A 88 -1.92 -6.79 -9.00
CA TRP A 88 -3.34 -7.02 -8.74
C TRP A 88 -4.22 -5.96 -9.40
N ALA A 89 -5.50 -6.27 -9.52
CA ALA A 89 -6.52 -5.34 -9.98
C ALA A 89 -6.83 -4.33 -8.86
N PRO A 90 -6.65 -3.01 -9.08
CA PRO A 90 -6.97 -2.00 -8.08
C PRO A 90 -8.48 -1.93 -7.83
N MET A 91 -8.89 -1.62 -6.60
CA MET A 91 -10.31 -1.47 -6.24
C MET A 91 -10.90 -0.15 -6.76
N ARG A 92 -10.03 0.83 -7.02
CA ARG A 92 -10.37 2.11 -7.65
C ARG A 92 -9.54 2.28 -8.91
N LEU A 93 -10.21 2.39 -10.06
CA LEU A 93 -9.53 2.77 -11.29
C LEU A 93 -9.23 4.27 -11.26
N PRO A 94 -8.03 4.70 -11.71
CA PRO A 94 -7.78 6.11 -11.91
C PRO A 94 -8.80 6.67 -12.91
N PRO A 95 -9.27 7.92 -12.72
CA PRO A 95 -10.19 8.54 -13.65
C PRO A 95 -9.53 8.60 -15.04
N PRO A 96 -10.29 8.35 -16.13
CA PRO A 96 -9.74 8.44 -17.47
C PRO A 96 -9.28 9.87 -17.77
N PRO A 97 -8.22 10.05 -18.57
CA PRO A 97 -7.84 11.38 -19.05
C PRO A 97 -9.01 12.07 -19.77
N PRO A 98 -9.09 13.41 -19.74
CA PRO A 98 -10.06 14.15 -20.54
C PRO A 98 -9.93 13.74 -22.01
N ASN A 99 -11.05 13.42 -22.67
CA ASN A 99 -11.15 12.98 -24.07
C ASN A 99 -10.55 11.60 -24.40
N ALA A 100 -10.26 10.75 -23.41
CA ALA A 100 -9.91 9.36 -23.68
C ALA A 100 -11.15 8.58 -24.16
N THR A 101 -10.98 7.77 -25.21
CA THR A 101 -11.94 6.71 -25.53
C THR A 101 -11.97 5.67 -24.39
N PRO A 102 -13.09 4.96 -24.16
CA PRO A 102 -13.14 3.91 -23.14
C PRO A 102 -12.03 2.89 -23.41
N ALA A 103 -10.96 2.95 -22.62
CA ALA A 103 -9.86 2.01 -22.73
C ALA A 103 -10.30 0.67 -22.15
N VAL A 104 -9.90 -0.43 -22.80
CA VAL A 104 -9.99 -1.77 -22.21
C VAL A 104 -9.28 -1.71 -20.86
N ASN A 105 -9.95 -2.17 -19.80
CA ASN A 105 -9.38 -2.18 -18.46
C ASN A 105 -8.04 -2.96 -18.48
N PRO A 106 -6.87 -2.29 -18.32
CA PRO A 106 -5.57 -2.94 -18.46
C PRO A 106 -5.27 -3.89 -17.30
N PHE A 107 -6.07 -3.86 -16.24
CA PHE A 107 -5.96 -4.72 -15.07
C PHE A 107 -6.88 -5.95 -15.15
N ALA A 108 -7.60 -6.12 -16.26
CA ALA A 108 -8.45 -7.28 -16.47
C ALA A 108 -7.62 -8.59 -16.41
N GLY A 109 -8.08 -9.55 -15.61
CA GLY A 109 -7.40 -10.84 -15.42
C GLY A 109 -6.34 -10.86 -14.33
N LEU A 110 -5.98 -9.71 -13.74
CA LEU A 110 -5.13 -9.69 -12.56
C LEU A 110 -5.89 -10.23 -11.32
N PRO A 111 -5.17 -10.86 -10.36
CA PRO A 111 -5.77 -11.28 -9.10
C PRO A 111 -6.24 -10.06 -8.27
N THR A 112 -7.01 -10.33 -7.21
CA THR A 112 -7.32 -9.30 -6.22
C THR A 112 -6.16 -9.15 -5.22
N ILE A 113 -6.06 -8.00 -4.56
CA ILE A 113 -5.09 -7.81 -3.47
C ILE A 113 -5.26 -8.84 -2.34
N PHE A 114 -6.50 -9.28 -2.06
CA PHE A 114 -6.76 -10.35 -1.09
C PHE A 114 -6.04 -11.65 -1.46
N ALA A 115 -6.07 -12.02 -2.74
CA ALA A 115 -5.40 -13.22 -3.23
C ALA A 115 -3.86 -13.06 -3.15
N VAL A 116 -3.33 -11.88 -3.50
CA VAL A 116 -1.90 -11.58 -3.39
C VAL A 116 -1.41 -11.65 -1.94
N LEU A 117 -2.10 -10.98 -1.01
CA LEU A 117 -1.73 -10.98 0.42
C LEU A 117 -1.83 -12.37 1.07
N SER A 118 -2.79 -13.20 0.64
CA SER A 118 -2.92 -14.56 1.17
C SER A 118 -1.66 -15.42 0.96
N LYS A 119 -0.94 -15.18 -0.15
CA LYS A 119 0.35 -15.83 -0.44
C LYS A 119 1.44 -15.41 0.53
N LEU A 120 1.37 -14.18 1.05
CA LEU A 120 2.29 -13.62 2.06
C LEU A 120 1.88 -13.98 3.50
N GLY A 121 0.79 -14.73 3.69
CA GLY A 121 0.26 -15.02 5.03
C GLY A 121 -0.37 -13.79 5.70
N LEU A 122 -0.84 -12.84 4.90
CA LEU A 122 -1.53 -11.63 5.35
C LEU A 122 -2.97 -11.61 4.84
N GLU A 123 -3.83 -10.86 5.49
CA GLU A 123 -5.22 -10.68 5.06
C GLU A 123 -5.71 -9.25 5.34
N LEU A 124 -6.62 -8.76 4.49
CA LEU A 124 -7.36 -7.51 4.70
C LEU A 124 -8.76 -7.84 5.22
N LYS A 125 -9.13 -7.23 6.34
CA LYS A 125 -10.45 -7.37 6.95
C LYS A 125 -11.14 -6.03 7.03
N ARG A 126 -12.34 -5.92 6.45
CA ARG A 126 -13.16 -4.71 6.58
C ARG A 126 -13.67 -4.61 8.03
N GLN A 127 -13.45 -3.46 8.66
CA GLN A 127 -13.95 -3.18 10.01
C GLN A 127 -14.24 -1.68 10.17
N GLU A 128 -14.93 -1.31 11.24
CA GLU A 128 -15.00 0.09 11.69
C GLU A 128 -13.79 0.42 12.57
N ASP A 129 -13.22 1.62 12.39
CA ASP A 129 -12.12 2.11 13.23
C ASP A 129 -12.24 3.63 13.43
N ILE A 130 -11.59 4.15 14.45
CA ILE A 130 -11.54 5.58 14.78
C ILE A 130 -10.21 6.13 14.31
N LEU A 131 -10.23 6.93 13.24
CA LEU A 131 -9.01 7.49 12.64
C LEU A 131 -8.91 9.01 12.81
N PRO A 132 -7.68 9.55 12.95
CA PRO A 132 -7.45 10.98 12.85
C PRO A 132 -7.67 11.44 11.41
N VAL A 133 -8.59 12.39 11.23
CA VAL A 133 -8.85 13.07 9.96
C VAL A 133 -8.34 14.49 10.07
N TYR A 134 -7.53 14.88 9.08
CA TYR A 134 -6.99 16.22 8.92
C TYR A 134 -7.74 16.92 7.78
N ASN A 135 -8.42 18.03 8.11
CA ASN A 135 -9.06 18.88 7.11
C ASN A 135 -8.09 20.02 6.75
N VAL A 136 -7.77 20.15 5.47
CA VAL A 136 -6.99 21.30 4.99
C VAL A 136 -7.96 22.47 4.80
N GLU A 137 -7.98 23.38 5.77
CA GLU A 137 -8.93 24.51 5.76
C GLU A 137 -8.55 25.60 4.74
N ARG A 138 -7.26 25.81 4.50
CA ARG A 138 -6.78 26.88 3.62
C ARG A 138 -5.40 26.58 3.04
N ILE A 139 -5.26 26.76 1.74
CA ILE A 139 -3.98 26.71 1.02
C ILE A 139 -3.70 28.12 0.51
N GLU A 140 -2.61 28.73 0.97
CA GLU A 140 -2.12 30.02 0.48
C GLU A 140 -0.91 29.82 -0.44
N ARG A 141 -0.80 30.64 -1.49
CA ARG A 141 0.39 30.68 -2.32
C ARG A 141 1.51 31.39 -1.53
N PRO A 142 2.72 30.81 -1.45
CA PRO A 142 3.85 31.51 -0.84
C PRO A 142 4.06 32.88 -1.51
N ALA A 143 4.34 33.92 -0.71
CA ALA A 143 4.72 35.22 -1.26
C ALA A 143 6.00 35.08 -2.11
N ALA A 144 6.14 35.91 -3.14
CA ALA A 144 7.35 35.91 -3.96
C ALA A 144 8.56 36.29 -3.09
N ASN A 145 9.64 35.50 -3.20
CA ASN A 145 10.94 35.80 -2.58
C ASN A 145 11.65 36.96 -3.28
#